data_AF-U6DCV2-F1
#
_entry.id   AF-U6DCV2-F1
#
_cell.length_a   1.000
_cell.length_b   1.000
_cell.length_c   1.000
_cell.angle_alpha   90.00
_cell.angle_beta   90.00
_cell.angle_gamma   90.00
#
_symmetry.space_group_name_H-M   'P 1'
#
loop_
_entity.id
_entity.type
_entity.pdbx_description
1 polymer ?
#
loop_
_entity_poly.entity_id
_entity_poly.type
_entity_poly.pdbx_seq_one_letter_code
_entity_poly.pdbx_strand_id
1 'polypeptide(L)'
;RLGEDVCAVLRLSGPLKEKYAQEHGLDFQRLLGASTYKEAYRKDMIRWGEEKRQADPGFFCRKVVEGISQPIWLVSDTRRLSDIQWFREAYGAMTQTVRVVASEQSRQQRGWEFTPGVDDAESECGLDDFGAFDWVLENHGDERRLEEQLENLVAFVQSRRPCRVPGAADAAPLPDVWSPTPAEGPADA
;
A
#
# COMPACT_ATOMS: atom_id res chain seq x y z
N ARG A 1 13.88 0.47 14.66
CA ARG A 1 14.43 1.79 14.26
C ARG A 1 13.49 2.95 14.53
N LEU A 2 12.18 2.85 14.22
CA LEU A 2 11.22 3.93 14.52
C LEU A 2 10.32 3.67 15.76
N GLY A 3 10.16 2.41 16.19
CA GLY A 3 9.30 2.01 17.33
C GLY A 3 7.82 1.90 16.94
N GLU A 4 7.09 0.94 17.51
CA GLU A 4 5.67 0.67 17.18
C GLU A 4 4.73 1.80 17.62
N ASP A 5 5.11 2.54 18.66
CA ASP A 5 4.39 3.73 19.13
C ASP A 5 4.49 4.91 18.15
N VAL A 6 5.44 4.85 17.20
CA VAL A 6 5.75 5.96 16.31
C VAL A 6 5.50 5.64 14.85
N CYS A 7 5.64 4.37 14.44
CA CYS A 7 5.43 3.93 13.07
C CYS A 7 4.41 2.80 13.00
N ALA A 8 3.31 3.03 12.29
CA ALA A 8 2.33 2.01 11.97
C ALA A 8 2.63 1.37 10.60
N VAL A 9 2.69 0.05 10.54
CA VAL A 9 2.79 -0.69 9.27
C VAL A 9 1.39 -1.02 8.77
N LEU A 10 1.00 -0.39 7.67
CA LEU A 10 -0.33 -0.50 7.07
C LEU A 10 -0.27 -1.45 5.87
N ARG A 11 -1.29 -2.31 5.74
CA ARG A 11 -1.37 -3.33 4.70
C ARG A 11 -2.71 -3.29 3.98
N LEU A 12 -2.73 -2.87 2.72
CA LEU A 12 -3.91 -2.84 1.85
C LEU A 12 -4.50 -4.24 1.65
N SER A 13 -3.66 -5.28 1.71
CA SER A 13 -4.11 -6.67 1.69
C SER A 13 -4.94 -7.09 2.92
N GLY A 14 -4.87 -6.34 4.03
CA GLY A 14 -5.68 -6.59 5.23
C GLY A 14 -7.17 -6.36 4.96
N PRO A 15 -7.60 -5.12 4.66
CA PRO A 15 -8.99 -4.82 4.33
C PRO A 15 -9.52 -5.57 3.10
N LEU A 16 -8.67 -5.88 2.12
CA LEU A 16 -9.01 -6.76 1.00
C LEU A 16 -9.52 -8.13 1.49
N LYS A 17 -8.73 -8.81 2.32
CA LYS A 17 -9.09 -10.13 2.85
C LYS A 17 -10.30 -10.07 3.76
N GLU A 18 -10.38 -9.04 4.61
CA GLU A 18 -11.49 -8.87 5.54
C GLU A 18 -12.82 -8.69 4.81
N LYS A 19 -12.86 -7.77 3.83
CA LYS A 19 -14.08 -7.50 3.08
C LYS A 19 -14.46 -8.61 2.12
N TYR A 20 -13.49 -9.24 1.48
CA TYR A 20 -13.74 -10.43 0.66
C TYR A 20 -14.33 -11.57 1.52
N ALA A 21 -13.76 -11.81 2.70
CA ALA A 21 -14.28 -12.83 3.62
C ALA A 21 -15.73 -12.54 4.03
N GLN A 22 -16.01 -11.29 4.38
CA GLN A 22 -17.33 -10.83 4.80
C GLN A 22 -18.38 -11.00 3.69
N GLU A 23 -18.09 -10.57 2.46
CA GLU A 23 -19.06 -10.63 1.34
C GLU A 23 -19.32 -12.08 0.88
N HIS A 24 -18.34 -12.97 1.02
CA HIS A 24 -18.42 -14.36 0.54
C HIS A 24 -18.70 -15.39 1.65
N GLY A 25 -18.99 -14.94 2.88
CA GLY A 25 -19.26 -15.82 4.02
C GLY A 25 -18.08 -16.74 4.39
N LEU A 26 -16.85 -16.28 4.17
CA LEU A 26 -15.64 -17.04 4.45
C LEU A 26 -15.11 -16.72 5.86
N ASP A 27 -14.39 -17.67 6.44
CA ASP A 27 -13.66 -17.46 7.68
C ASP A 27 -12.40 -16.62 7.43
N PHE A 28 -12.42 -15.39 7.92
CA PHE A 28 -11.30 -14.44 7.80
C PHE A 28 -10.01 -14.99 8.43
N GLN A 29 -10.08 -15.66 9.58
CA GLN A 29 -8.88 -16.20 10.25
C GLN A 29 -8.22 -17.29 9.41
N ARG A 30 -9.02 -18.08 8.69
CA ARG A 30 -8.51 -19.08 7.74
C ARG A 30 -7.88 -18.46 6.49
N LEU A 31 -8.39 -17.31 6.03
CA LEU A 31 -7.80 -16.54 4.92
C LEU A 31 -6.49 -15.83 5.29
N LEU A 32 -6.25 -15.58 6.59
CA LEU A 32 -4.97 -15.07 7.09
C LEU A 32 -3.88 -16.15 7.13
N GLY A 33 -4.24 -17.42 7.28
CA GLY A 33 -3.30 -18.56 7.38
C GLY A 33 -2.60 -18.94 6.06
N ALA A 34 -1.39 -19.50 6.18
CA ALA A 34 -0.61 -20.04 5.07
C ALA A 34 -1.07 -21.47 4.73
N SER A 35 -2.22 -21.60 4.06
CA SER A 35 -2.76 -22.90 3.65
C SER A 35 -3.10 -22.93 2.16
N THR A 36 -3.17 -24.13 1.58
CA THR A 36 -3.68 -24.40 0.22
C THR A 36 -5.07 -23.80 -0.02
N TYR A 37 -5.84 -23.60 1.06
CA TYR A 37 -7.13 -22.90 1.07
C TYR A 37 -7.01 -21.46 0.54
N LYS A 38 -5.93 -20.74 0.86
CA LYS A 38 -5.71 -19.34 0.45
C LYS A 38 -5.40 -19.22 -1.05
N GLU A 39 -4.56 -20.10 -1.58
CA GLU A 39 -4.16 -20.03 -2.99
C GLU A 39 -5.35 -20.32 -3.93
N ALA A 40 -6.31 -21.13 -3.49
CA ALA A 40 -7.54 -21.38 -4.24
C ALA A 40 -8.39 -20.10 -4.45
N TYR A 41 -8.45 -19.21 -3.45
CA TYR A 41 -9.20 -17.95 -3.53
C TYR A 41 -8.33 -16.74 -3.91
N ARG A 42 -7.01 -16.94 -3.98
CA ARG A 42 -6.00 -16.19 -4.76
C ARG A 42 -6.61 -15.21 -5.78
N LYS A 43 -6.97 -15.82 -6.90
CA LYS A 43 -7.34 -15.15 -8.14
C LYS A 43 -8.67 -14.42 -7.99
N ASP A 44 -9.65 -15.06 -7.37
CA ASP A 44 -10.99 -14.47 -7.18
C ASP A 44 -10.94 -13.25 -6.27
N MET A 45 -10.15 -13.30 -5.19
CA MET A 45 -9.96 -12.17 -4.29
C MET A 45 -9.21 -11.01 -4.97
N ILE A 46 -8.21 -11.30 -5.81
CA ILE A 46 -7.55 -10.24 -6.61
C ILE A 46 -8.58 -9.60 -7.55
N ARG A 47 -9.32 -10.40 -8.31
CA ARG A 47 -10.33 -9.92 -9.26
C ARG A 47 -11.39 -9.06 -8.57
N TRP A 48 -11.98 -9.56 -7.49
CA TRP A 48 -12.94 -8.81 -6.68
C TRP A 48 -12.32 -7.51 -6.14
N GLY A 49 -11.05 -7.57 -5.71
CA GLY A 49 -10.31 -6.40 -5.27
C GLY A 49 -10.16 -5.35 -6.37
N GLU A 50 -9.85 -5.77 -7.61
CA GLU A 50 -9.78 -4.84 -8.75
C GLU A 50 -11.14 -4.26 -9.10
N GLU A 51 -12.21 -5.04 -9.08
CA GLU A 51 -13.58 -4.54 -9.31
C GLU A 51 -13.94 -3.44 -8.30
N LYS A 52 -13.57 -3.60 -7.01
CA LYS A 52 -13.76 -2.55 -5.99
C LYS A 52 -12.87 -1.33 -6.23
N ARG A 53 -11.59 -1.51 -6.61
CA ARG A 53 -10.67 -0.39 -6.89
C ARG A 53 -11.05 0.40 -8.13
N GLN A 54 -11.56 -0.27 -9.16
CA GLN A 54 -12.04 0.39 -10.39
C GLN A 54 -13.25 1.27 -10.12
N ALA A 55 -14.17 0.81 -9.27
CA ALA A 55 -15.31 1.62 -8.85
C ALA A 55 -14.92 2.74 -7.88
N ASP A 56 -13.94 2.49 -7.00
CA ASP A 56 -13.50 3.40 -5.95
C ASP A 56 -12.03 3.17 -5.60
N PRO A 57 -11.11 3.96 -6.20
CA PRO A 57 -9.66 3.83 -5.98
C PRO A 57 -9.23 3.88 -4.51
N GLY A 58 -9.99 4.59 -3.67
CA GLY A 58 -9.70 4.75 -2.24
C GLY A 58 -10.32 3.70 -1.33
N PHE A 59 -11.04 2.70 -1.87
CA PHE A 59 -11.83 1.75 -1.08
C PHE A 59 -11.04 1.06 0.04
N PHE A 60 -9.85 0.54 -0.28
CA PHE A 60 -8.97 -0.09 0.72
C PHE A 60 -8.08 0.93 1.44
N CYS A 61 -7.67 2.00 0.75
CA CYS A 61 -6.80 3.01 1.31
C CYS A 61 -7.43 3.73 2.50
N ARG A 62 -8.72 4.08 2.42
CA ARG A 62 -9.46 4.66 3.55
C ARG A 62 -9.54 3.73 4.77
N LYS A 63 -9.65 2.42 4.54
CA LYS A 63 -9.75 1.42 5.61
C LYS A 63 -8.43 1.21 6.34
N VAL A 64 -7.30 1.25 5.64
CA VAL A 64 -6.00 1.03 6.31
C VAL A 64 -5.55 2.20 7.17
N VAL A 65 -6.05 3.42 6.91
CA VAL A 65 -5.70 4.62 7.67
C VAL A 65 -6.67 4.90 8.82
N GLU A 66 -7.81 4.19 8.86
CA GLU A 66 -8.82 4.36 9.89
C GLU A 66 -8.27 3.97 11.28
N GLY A 67 -8.39 4.88 12.25
CA GLY A 67 -7.98 4.63 13.64
C GLY A 67 -6.47 4.62 13.89
N ILE A 68 -5.63 5.03 12.93
CA ILE A 68 -4.18 5.07 13.10
C ILE A 68 -3.75 6.36 13.80
N SER A 69 -3.10 6.24 14.95
CA SER A 69 -2.64 7.38 15.76
C SER A 69 -1.14 7.68 15.64
N GLN A 70 -0.36 6.76 15.07
CA GLN A 70 1.06 6.93 14.89
C GLN A 70 1.36 8.09 13.94
N PRO A 71 2.40 8.89 14.17
CA PRO A 71 2.76 10.00 13.28
C PRO A 71 3.43 9.55 11.97
N ILE A 72 3.93 8.31 11.89
CA ILE A 72 4.56 7.76 10.68
C ILE A 72 3.76 6.56 10.23
N TRP A 73 3.35 6.54 8.97
CA TRP A 73 2.63 5.42 8.36
C TRP A 73 3.46 4.80 7.25
N LEU A 74 3.69 3.49 7.34
CA LEU A 74 4.39 2.71 6.33
C LEU A 74 3.40 1.78 5.63
N VAL A 75 2.90 2.19 4.47
CA VAL A 75 2.02 1.35 3.63
C VAL A 75 2.89 0.39 2.83
N SER A 76 2.96 -0.88 3.25
CA SER A 76 4.01 -1.80 2.78
C SER A 76 3.71 -2.54 1.48
N ASP A 77 2.45 -2.58 1.03
CA ASP A 77 1.97 -3.43 -0.05
C ASP A 77 1.14 -2.69 -1.10
N THR A 78 1.51 -1.44 -1.39
CA THR A 78 1.01 -0.71 -2.58
C THR A 78 1.47 -1.42 -3.85
N ARG A 79 0.57 -1.54 -4.81
CA ARG A 79 0.78 -2.37 -6.00
C ARG A 79 0.19 -1.77 -7.27
N ARG A 80 -0.68 -0.77 -7.14
CA ARG A 80 -1.29 -0.05 -8.26
C ARG A 80 -0.95 1.42 -8.22
N LEU A 81 -0.90 2.05 -9.39
CA LEU A 81 -0.74 3.50 -9.52
C LEU A 81 -1.86 4.26 -8.77
N SER A 82 -3.09 3.73 -8.79
CA SER A 82 -4.23 4.30 -8.07
C SER A 82 -4.00 4.38 -6.56
N ASP A 83 -3.26 3.43 -5.98
CA ASP A 83 -2.91 3.46 -4.55
C ASP A 83 -2.04 4.71 -4.28
N ILE A 84 -1.00 4.91 -5.10
CA ILE A 84 -0.08 6.05 -4.97
C ILE A 84 -0.80 7.38 -5.20
N GLN A 85 -1.62 7.46 -6.24
CA GLN A 85 -2.40 8.66 -6.57
C GLN A 85 -3.31 9.04 -5.40
N TRP A 86 -4.05 8.09 -4.85
CA TRP A 86 -4.94 8.34 -3.72
C TRP A 86 -4.20 8.88 -2.50
N PHE A 87 -3.07 8.28 -2.11
CA PHE A 87 -2.29 8.78 -0.97
C PHE A 87 -1.70 10.17 -1.23
N ARG A 88 -1.20 10.43 -2.45
CA ARG A 88 -0.68 11.76 -2.82
C ARG A 88 -1.77 12.82 -2.81
N GLU A 89 -2.97 12.51 -3.29
CA GLU A 89 -4.10 13.43 -3.27
C GLU A 89 -4.56 13.71 -1.83
N ALA A 90 -4.64 12.68 -0.99
CA ALA A 90 -5.14 12.80 0.38
C ALA A 90 -4.14 13.46 1.36
N TYR A 91 -2.83 13.20 1.21
CA TYR A 91 -1.81 13.62 2.17
C TYR A 91 -0.71 14.52 1.57
N GLY A 92 -0.73 14.75 0.26
CA GLY A 92 0.12 15.73 -0.43
C GLY A 92 1.61 15.53 -0.16
N ALA A 93 2.26 16.62 0.27
CA ALA A 93 3.70 16.67 0.51
C ALA A 93 4.19 15.77 1.67
N MET A 94 3.29 15.16 2.44
CA MET A 94 3.66 14.19 3.48
C MET A 94 3.82 12.77 2.94
N THR A 95 3.32 12.51 1.72
CA THR A 95 3.46 11.20 1.07
C THR A 95 4.79 11.08 0.37
N GLN A 96 5.55 10.05 0.75
CA GLN A 96 6.80 9.70 0.10
C GLN A 96 6.69 8.27 -0.43
N THR A 97 7.04 8.09 -1.69
CA THR A 97 7.00 6.81 -2.41
C THR A 97 8.38 6.18 -2.43
N VAL A 98 8.46 4.92 -2.00
CA VAL A 98 9.72 4.17 -1.90
C VAL A 98 9.60 2.90 -2.72
N ARG A 99 10.38 2.78 -3.80
CA ARG A 99 10.44 1.56 -4.61
C ARG A 99 11.61 0.71 -4.16
N VAL A 100 11.35 -0.54 -3.78
CA VAL A 100 12.42 -1.53 -3.55
C VAL A 100 12.64 -2.29 -4.84
N VAL A 101 13.87 -2.30 -5.34
CA VAL A 101 14.27 -3.07 -6.53
C VAL A 101 15.33 -4.08 -6.15
N ALA A 102 15.30 -5.24 -6.80
CA ALA A 102 16.34 -6.25 -6.70
C ALA A 102 16.72 -6.70 -8.10
N SER A 103 18.00 -7.02 -8.30
CA SER A 103 18.46 -7.55 -9.58
C SER A 103 17.86 -8.93 -9.78
N GLU A 104 17.64 -9.31 -11.03
CA GLU A 104 17.14 -10.65 -11.37
C GLU A 104 18.04 -11.73 -10.75
N GLN A 105 19.36 -11.55 -10.83
CA GLN A 105 20.34 -12.44 -10.19
C GLN A 105 20.11 -12.58 -8.67
N SER A 106 19.89 -11.47 -7.95
CA SER A 106 19.64 -11.51 -6.50
C SER A 106 18.29 -12.16 -6.17
N ARG A 107 17.28 -11.99 -7.04
CA ARG A 107 15.98 -12.69 -6.91
C ARG A 107 16.17 -14.20 -7.12
N GLN A 108 16.86 -14.61 -8.19
CA GLN A 108 17.14 -16.01 -8.50
C GLN A 108 17.95 -16.70 -7.38
N GLN A 109 18.93 -16.02 -6.79
CA GLN A 109 19.68 -16.53 -5.63
C GLN A 109 18.78 -16.82 -4.41
N ARG A 110 17.65 -16.12 -4.30
CA ARG A 110 16.63 -16.35 -3.26
C ARG A 110 15.54 -17.35 -3.69
N GLY A 111 15.76 -18.06 -4.79
CA GLY A 111 14.83 -19.07 -5.31
C GLY A 111 13.65 -18.49 -6.10
N TRP A 112 13.74 -17.24 -6.56
CA TRP A 112 12.75 -16.72 -7.50
C TRP A 112 12.95 -17.35 -8.88
N GLU A 113 11.87 -17.90 -9.41
CA GLU A 113 11.76 -18.37 -10.79
C GLU A 113 10.53 -17.72 -11.40
N PHE A 114 10.68 -17.17 -12.61
CA PHE A 114 9.57 -16.48 -13.28
C PHE A 114 8.40 -17.43 -13.51
N THR A 115 7.23 -17.05 -13.00
CA THR A 115 5.98 -17.80 -13.13
C THR A 115 4.98 -17.01 -13.97
N PRO A 116 4.71 -17.44 -15.22
CA PRO A 116 3.69 -16.81 -16.06
C PRO A 116 2.31 -16.82 -15.39
N GLY A 117 1.56 -15.72 -15.55
CA GLY A 117 0.28 -15.47 -14.89
C GLY A 117 0.38 -15.08 -13.40
N VAL A 118 1.59 -14.98 -12.85
CA VAL A 118 1.85 -14.52 -11.47
C VAL A 118 2.77 -13.31 -11.50
N ASP A 119 4.00 -13.47 -12.03
CA ASP A 119 5.02 -12.42 -12.05
C ASP A 119 4.76 -11.35 -13.13
N ASP A 120 3.94 -11.64 -14.13
CA ASP A 120 3.50 -10.73 -15.20
C ASP A 120 2.07 -10.18 -14.96
N ALA A 121 1.43 -10.56 -13.86
CA ALA A 121 0.12 -10.05 -13.50
C ALA A 121 0.22 -8.60 -13.00
N GLU A 122 -0.84 -7.81 -13.21
CA GLU A 122 -0.92 -6.43 -12.72
C GLU A 122 -0.66 -6.31 -11.22
N SER A 123 -0.98 -7.35 -10.43
CA SER A 123 -0.68 -7.38 -9.00
C SER A 123 0.81 -7.28 -8.67
N GLU A 124 1.70 -7.69 -9.58
CA GLU A 124 3.16 -7.63 -9.40
C GLU A 124 3.79 -6.52 -10.26
N CYS A 125 3.27 -6.24 -11.46
CA CYS A 125 3.83 -5.26 -12.42
C CYS A 125 3.13 -3.89 -12.45
N GLY A 126 2.07 -3.66 -11.67
CA GLY A 126 1.23 -2.45 -11.75
C GLY A 126 1.92 -1.12 -11.43
N LEU A 127 3.22 -1.14 -11.10
CA LEU A 127 4.06 0.03 -10.84
C LEU A 127 5.36 0.04 -11.67
N ASP A 128 5.54 -0.88 -12.62
CA ASP A 128 6.80 -1.00 -13.37
C ASP A 128 7.03 0.19 -14.31
N ASP A 129 5.97 0.77 -14.86
CA ASP A 129 6.03 1.97 -15.70
C ASP A 129 6.01 3.29 -14.89
N PHE A 130 5.86 3.21 -13.56
CA PHE A 130 5.83 4.39 -12.71
C PHE A 130 7.25 4.83 -12.36
N GLY A 131 7.76 5.87 -13.02
CA GLY A 131 9.12 6.37 -12.81
C GLY A 131 9.28 7.43 -11.71
N ALA A 132 8.19 8.00 -11.20
CA ALA A 132 8.22 9.18 -10.33
C ALA A 132 8.26 8.81 -8.83
N PHE A 133 9.11 7.85 -8.45
CA PHE A 133 9.35 7.50 -7.05
C PHE A 133 10.27 8.52 -6.37
N ASP A 134 10.01 8.84 -5.10
CA ASP A 134 10.85 9.74 -4.32
C ASP A 134 12.15 9.07 -3.87
N TRP A 135 12.09 7.77 -3.62
CA TRP A 135 13.22 6.94 -3.21
C TRP A 135 13.22 5.63 -3.97
N VAL A 136 14.40 5.17 -4.36
CA VAL A 136 14.63 3.82 -4.89
C VAL A 136 15.66 3.14 -4.01
N LEU A 137 15.29 2.00 -3.41
CA LEU A 137 16.17 1.18 -2.58
C LEU A 137 16.60 -0.06 -3.37
N GLU A 138 17.91 -0.18 -3.59
CA GLU A 138 18.52 -1.29 -4.29
C GLU A 138 18.88 -2.42 -3.32
N ASN A 139 18.21 -3.57 -3.46
CA ASN A 139 18.45 -4.80 -2.72
C ASN A 139 19.07 -5.87 -3.65
N HIS A 140 20.29 -5.59 -4.11
CA HIS A 140 21.07 -6.48 -4.98
C HIS A 140 21.86 -7.58 -4.22
N GLY A 141 21.58 -7.79 -2.92
CA GLY A 141 22.29 -8.77 -2.09
C GLY A 141 23.53 -8.22 -1.36
N ASP A 142 23.81 -6.92 -1.46
CA ASP A 142 24.81 -6.26 -0.62
C ASP A 142 24.13 -5.69 0.63
N GLU A 143 24.26 -6.41 1.74
CA GLU A 143 23.66 -6.03 3.03
C GLU A 143 24.15 -4.68 3.54
N ARG A 144 25.44 -4.35 3.35
CA ARG A 144 26.01 -3.07 3.82
C ARG A 144 25.43 -1.91 3.03
N ARG A 145 25.37 -2.06 1.71
CA ARG A 145 24.76 -1.04 0.84
C ARG A 145 23.27 -0.86 1.12
N LEU A 146 22.54 -1.95 1.37
CA LEU A 146 21.13 -1.87 1.75
C LEU A 146 20.96 -1.15 3.10
N GLU A 147 21.81 -1.47 4.06
CA GLU A 147 21.82 -0.86 5.39
C GLU A 147 22.08 0.65 5.33
N GLU A 148 23.08 1.12 4.57
CA GLU A 148 23.34 2.55 4.34
C GLU A 148 22.13 3.28 3.73
N GLN A 149 21.46 2.66 2.75
CA GLN A 149 20.25 3.23 2.14
C GLN A 149 19.09 3.34 3.14
N LEU A 150 18.93 2.33 4.01
CA LEU A 150 17.92 2.34 5.07
C LEU A 150 18.22 3.40 6.14
N GLU A 151 19.49 3.59 6.52
CA GLU A 151 19.90 4.66 7.44
C GLU A 151 19.54 6.05 6.89
N ASN A 152 19.83 6.30 5.62
CA ASN A 152 19.48 7.56 4.96
C ASN A 152 17.97 7.80 4.94
N LEU A 153 17.18 6.77 4.61
CA LEU A 153 15.71 6.87 4.61
C LEU A 153 15.17 7.11 6.03
N VAL A 154 15.70 6.43 7.04
CA VAL A 154 15.31 6.63 8.44
C VAL A 154 15.65 8.04 8.92
N ALA A 155 16.85 8.55 8.59
CA ALA A 155 17.26 9.91 8.92
C ALA A 155 16.34 10.95 8.27
N PHE A 156 15.96 10.74 7.01
CA PHE A 156 14.98 11.58 6.32
C PHE A 156 13.60 11.55 7.00
N VAL A 157 13.08 10.37 7.34
CA VAL A 157 11.80 10.24 8.03
C VAL A 157 11.84 10.92 9.41
N GLN A 158 12.97 10.81 10.11
CA GLN A 158 13.16 11.47 11.41
C GLN A 158 13.23 13.00 11.29
N SER A 159 13.83 13.55 10.22
CA SER A 159 13.90 15.00 10.01
C SER A 159 12.54 15.62 9.67
N ARG A 160 11.60 14.83 9.16
CA ARG A 160 10.21 15.24 8.86
C ARG A 160 9.26 15.11 10.04
N ARG A 161 9.72 14.63 11.21
CA ARG A 161 8.86 14.53 12.39
C ARG A 161 8.39 15.92 12.81
N PRO A 162 7.07 16.15 12.97
CA PRO A 162 6.60 17.36 13.62
C PRO A 162 7.20 17.42 15.02
N CYS A 163 7.79 18.56 15.39
CA CYS A 163 8.22 18.80 16.76
C CYS A 163 6.98 18.66 17.66
N ARG A 164 6.96 17.66 18.53
CA ARG A 164 5.86 17.46 19.47
C ARG A 164 5.96 18.60 20.50
N VAL A 165 5.18 19.65 20.33
CA VAL A 165 4.99 20.65 21.40
C VAL A 165 4.14 19.97 22.48
N PRO A 166 4.62 19.79 23.71
CA PRO A 166 3.79 19.20 24.76
C PRO A 166 2.57 20.11 25.01
N GLY A 167 1.36 19.64 24.70
CA GLY A 167 0.11 20.33 25.01
C GLY A 167 -0.81 20.70 23.84
N ALA A 168 -0.46 20.41 22.58
CA ALA A 168 -1.37 20.64 21.45
C ALA A 168 -2.34 19.45 21.26
N ALA A 169 -3.61 19.66 21.60
CA ALA A 169 -4.69 18.76 21.23
C ALA A 169 -5.05 18.92 19.75
N ASP A 170 -5.59 17.81 19.22
CA ASP A 170 -6.42 17.68 18.02
C ASP A 170 -5.74 17.50 16.65
N ALA A 171 -5.83 16.26 16.18
CA ALA A 171 -5.74 15.91 14.77
C ALA A 171 -6.95 16.51 14.03
N ALA A 172 -6.68 17.33 13.01
CA ALA A 172 -7.72 17.80 12.11
C ALA A 172 -8.34 16.61 11.35
N PRO A 173 -9.67 16.55 11.19
CA PRO A 173 -10.30 15.52 10.37
C PRO A 173 -9.86 15.67 8.90
N LEU A 174 -9.65 14.54 8.24
CA LEU A 174 -9.39 14.48 6.80
C LEU A 174 -10.56 15.13 6.04
N PRO A 175 -10.31 15.93 4.99
CA PRO A 175 -11.39 16.42 4.14
C PRO A 175 -12.07 15.26 3.41
N ASP A 176 -13.41 15.25 3.38
CA ASP A 176 -14.21 14.35 2.55
C ASP A 176 -14.05 14.73 1.07
N VAL A 177 -13.06 14.18 0.38
CA VAL A 177 -12.77 14.48 -1.04
C VAL A 177 -13.51 13.55 -2.02
N TRP A 178 -14.33 12.61 -1.54
CA TRP A 178 -15.06 11.70 -2.44
C TRP A 178 -16.57 11.73 -2.20
N SER A 179 -17.22 12.76 -2.74
CA SER A 179 -18.64 12.69 -3.08
C SER A 179 -18.75 12.29 -4.56
N PRO A 180 -19.44 11.19 -4.92
CA PRO A 180 -19.73 10.93 -6.32
C PRO A 180 -20.61 12.07 -6.84
N THR A 181 -20.13 12.85 -7.81
CA THR A 181 -20.96 13.76 -8.57
C THR A 181 -22.04 12.93 -9.28
N PRO A 182 -23.35 13.22 -9.08
CA PRO A 182 -24.38 12.54 -9.84
C PRO A 182 -24.22 12.90 -11.31
N ALA A 183 -24.17 11.89 -12.18
CA ALA A 183 -24.17 12.07 -13.61
C ALA A 183 -25.44 12.85 -14.02
N GLU A 184 -25.25 14.06 -14.56
CA GLU A 184 -26.32 14.76 -15.26
C GLU A 184 -26.65 13.94 -16.52
N GLY A 185 -27.82 13.30 -16.50
CA GLY A 185 -28.41 12.68 -17.68
C GLY A 185 -28.78 13.76 -18.71
N PRO A 186 -28.81 13.42 -20.01
CA PRO A 186 -29.11 14.39 -21.05
C PRO A 186 -30.55 14.89 -20.90
N ALA A 187 -30.71 16.22 -20.88
CA ALA A 187 -32.01 16.87 -20.96
C ALA A 187 -32.59 16.68 -22.36
N ASP A 188 -33.79 16.11 -22.42
CA ASP A 188 -34.62 16.05 -23.61
C ASP A 188 -34.88 17.46 -24.18
N ALA A 189 -34.68 17.61 -25.49
CA ALA A 189 -35.29 18.65 -26.33
C ALA A 189 -35.50 18.10 -27.74
#